data_AF-A0A661VJN3-F1
#
_entry.id   AF-A0A661VJN3-F1
#
_cell.length_a   1.000
_cell.length_b   1.000
_cell.length_c   1.000
_cell.angle_alpha   90.00
_cell.angle_beta   90.00
_cell.angle_gamma   90.00
#
_symmetry.space_group_name_H-M   'P 1'
#
loop_
_entity.id
_entity.type
_entity.pdbx_description
1 polymer ?
#
loop_
_entity_poly.entity_id
_entity_poly.type
_entity_poly.pdbx_seq_one_letter_code
_entity_poly.pdbx_strand_id
1 'polypeptide(L)' 'MYIGLAEPEDAVIIEGARPLEMRIKGVHGDAATAAIVVNAIPRVLDAPPGLVAMTNLPIVSAALYDCPTP' A
#
# COMPACT_ATOMS: atom_id res chain seq x y z
N MET A 1 -8.24 -11.78 -2.55
CA MET A 1 -8.49 -13.09 -1.92
C MET A 1 -8.73 -14.12 -3.02
N TYR A 2 -7.87 -15.13 -3.13
CA TYR A 2 -8.07 -16.23 -4.07
C TYR A 2 -8.97 -17.29 -3.43
N ILE A 3 -10.08 -17.63 -4.08
CA ILE A 3 -11.03 -18.62 -3.57
C ILE A 3 -10.43 -20.01 -3.77
N GLY A 4 -10.22 -20.75 -2.67
CA GLY A 4 -9.68 -22.12 -2.68
C GLY A 4 -8.28 -22.29 -2.12
N LEU A 5 -7.61 -21.21 -1.70
CA LEU A 5 -6.38 -21.32 -0.91
C LEU A 5 -6.73 -21.46 0.57
N ALA A 6 -6.15 -22.44 1.26
CA ALA A 6 -6.36 -22.65 2.69
C ALA A 6 -5.84 -21.47 3.53
N GLU A 7 -4.71 -20.88 3.12
CA GLU A 7 -4.07 -19.75 3.80
C GLU A 7 -3.67 -18.68 2.77
N PRO A 8 -4.56 -17.75 2.41
CA PRO A 8 -4.25 -16.68 1.47
C PRO A 8 -3.18 -15.75 2.04
N GLU A 9 -2.07 -15.61 1.31
CA GLU A 9 -0.92 -14.79 1.64
C GLU A 9 -0.51 -13.89 0.47
N ASP A 10 0.11 -12.76 0.78
CA ASP A 10 0.88 -11.99 -0.20
C ASP A 10 2.37 -12.24 0.09
N ALA A 11 3.10 -12.69 -0.93
CA ALA A 11 4.51 -13.05 -0.83
C ALA A 11 5.37 -12.20 -1.78
N VAL A 12 6.51 -11.72 -1.28
CA VAL A 12 7.52 -10.99 -2.04
C VAL A 12 8.86 -11.69 -1.86
N ILE A 13 9.43 -12.12 -2.99
CA ILE A 13 10.73 -12.81 -3.04
C ILE A 13 11.68 -11.94 -3.87
N ILE A 14 12.82 -11.55 -3.29
CA ILE A 14 13.89 -10.80 -3.95
C ILE A 14 15.13 -11.68 -3.99
N GLU A 15 15.55 -12.04 -5.20
CA GLU A 15 16.76 -12.83 -5.43
C GLU A 15 18.01 -11.94 -5.53
N GLY A 16 19.17 -12.48 -5.17
CA GLY A 16 20.45 -11.79 -5.30
C GLY A 16 21.51 -12.31 -4.33
N ALA A 17 22.61 -11.56 -4.19
CA ALA A 17 23.70 -11.92 -3.27
C ALA A 17 23.26 -11.94 -1.79
N ARG A 18 22.18 -11.24 -1.46
CA ARG A 18 21.48 -11.31 -0.17
C ARG A 18 19.98 -11.46 -0.46
N PRO A 19 19.47 -12.70 -0.52
CA PRO A 19 18.06 -12.93 -0.83
C PRO A 19 17.16 -12.45 0.31
N LEU A 20 15.93 -12.01 -0.03
CA LEU A 20 14.90 -11.62 0.92
C LEU A 20 13.59 -12.32 0.57
N GLU A 21 12.93 -12.89 1.58
CA GLU A 21 11.57 -13.40 1.47
C GLU A 21 10.71 -12.73 2.55
N MET A 22 9.59 -12.14 2.13
CA MET A 22 8.60 -11.51 3.00
C MET A 22 7.21 -12.07 2.67
N ARG A 23 6.48 -12.48 3.72
CA ARG A 23 5.10 -12.96 3.62
C ARG A 23 4.22 -12.21 4.59
N ILE A 24 3.02 -11.86 4.15
CA ILE A 24 1.98 -11.28 5.01
C ILE A 24 0.68 -12.07 4.85
N LYS A 25 -0.14 -12.06 5.91
CA LYS A 25 -1.52 -12.56 5.82
C LYS A 25 -2.23 -11.69 4.79
N GLY A 26 -2.74 -12.30 3.72
CA GLY A 26 -3.11 -11.60 2.51
C GLY A 26 -4.03 -10.42 2.74
N VAL A 27 -3.89 -9.39 1.92
CA VAL A 27 -4.64 -8.14 2.07
C VAL A 27 -5.96 -8.19 1.31
N HIS A 28 -7.03 -7.67 1.92
CA HIS A 28 -8.34 -7.56 1.26
C HIS A 28 -8.28 -6.46 0.18
N GLY A 29 -8.25 -6.88 -1.09
CA GLY A 29 -7.80 -6.04 -2.19
C GLY A 29 -8.69 -4.83 -2.51
N ASP A 30 -10.01 -4.98 -2.46
CA ASP A 30 -11.00 -3.90 -2.58
C ASP A 30 -10.82 -2.82 -1.48
N ALA A 31 -10.78 -3.21 -0.21
CA ALA A 31 -10.62 -2.30 0.91
C ALA A 31 -9.23 -1.64 0.90
N ALA A 32 -8.18 -2.40 0.59
CA ALA A 32 -6.83 -1.85 0.47
C ALA A 32 -6.66 -0.93 -0.73
N THR A 33 -7.32 -1.22 -1.86
CA THR A 33 -7.32 -0.34 -3.03
C THR A 33 -8.01 0.99 -2.70
N ALA A 34 -9.17 0.96 -2.06
CA ALA A 34 -9.82 2.18 -1.61
C ALA A 34 -8.95 2.96 -0.60
N ALA A 35 -8.35 2.25 0.37
CA ALA A 35 -7.50 2.86 1.38
C ALA A 35 -6.26 3.54 0.78
N ILE A 36 -5.56 2.92 -0.18
CA ILE A 36 -4.36 3.52 -0.78
C ILE A 36 -4.71 4.76 -1.60
N VAL A 37 -5.86 4.76 -2.29
CA VAL A 37 -6.35 5.92 -3.04
C VAL A 37 -6.63 7.10 -2.11
N VAL A 38 -7.39 6.87 -1.02
CA VAL A 38 -7.74 7.93 -0.07
C VAL A 38 -6.50 8.45 0.67
N ASN A 39 -5.64 7.56 1.15
CA ASN A 39 -4.45 7.94 1.92
C ASN A 39 -3.35 8.60 1.07
N ALA A 40 -3.39 8.43 -0.26
CA ALA A 40 -2.48 9.09 -1.18
C ALA A 40 -2.86 10.56 -1.43
N ILE A 41 -4.11 10.98 -1.19
CA ILE A 41 -4.61 12.32 -1.55
C ILE A 41 -3.69 13.46 -1.09
N PRO A 42 -3.25 13.55 0.19
CA PRO A 42 -2.39 14.66 0.62
C PRO A 42 -1.07 14.70 -0.16
N ARG A 43 -0.48 13.54 -0.45
CA ARG A 43 0.78 13.42 -1.18
C ARG A 43 0.65 13.78 -2.65
N VAL A 44 -0.51 13.51 -3.24
CA VAL A 44 -0.82 13.90 -4.62
C VAL A 44 -1.03 15.41 -4.72
N LEU A 45 -1.66 16.02 -3.71
CA LEU A 45 -1.84 17.49 -3.66
C LEU A 45 -0.49 18.22 -3.55
N ASP A 46 0.46 17.65 -2.81
CA ASP A 46 1.81 18.20 -2.65
C ASP A 46 2.78 17.82 -3.78
N ALA A 47 2.37 16.97 -4.73
CA ALA A 47 3.23 16.48 -5.79
C ALA A 47 3.45 17.54 -6.89
N PRO A 48 4.60 17.50 -7.60
CA PRO A 48 4.81 18.33 -8.78
C PRO A 48 3.74 18.06 -9.87
N PRO A 49 3.35 19.07 -10.66
CA PRO A 49 2.44 18.87 -11.78
C PRO A 49 2.97 17.84 -12.79
N GLY A 50 2.08 16.99 -13.29
CA GLY A 50 2.40 16.00 -14.32
C GLY A 50 1.89 14.59 -13.97
N LEU A 51 2.36 13.59 -14.72
CA LEU A 51 2.07 12.19 -14.44
C LEU A 51 3.09 11.65 -13.43
N VAL A 52 2.65 11.45 -12.20
CA VAL A 52 3.49 10.97 -11.09
C VAL A 52 3.15 9.50 -10.79
N ALA A 53 4.18 8.66 -10.68
CA ALA A 53 4.05 7.26 -10.30
C ALA A 53 4.23 7.06 -8.77
N MET A 54 3.72 5.95 -8.23
CA MET A 54 3.85 5.62 -6.80
C MET A 54 5.30 5.54 -6.30
N THR A 55 6.25 5.16 -7.16
CA THR A 55 7.69 5.14 -6.83
C THR A 55 8.28 6.52 -6.61
N ASN A 56 7.61 7.56 -7.11
CA ASN A 56 8.04 8.96 -7.02
C ASN A 56 7.23 9.77 -5.99
N LEU A 57 6.25 9.14 -5.33
CA LEU A 57 5.52 9.72 -4.21
C LEU A 57 6.17 9.32 -2.88
N PRO A 58 6.11 10.18 -1.85
CA PRO A 58 6.43 9.76 -0.49
C PRO A 58 5.58 8.56 -0.07
N ILE A 59 6.13 7.68 0.79
CA ILE A 59 5.43 6.47 1.26
C ILE A 59 4.03 6.82 1.77
N VAL A 60 3.01 6.17 1.22
CA VAL A 60 1.61 6.33 1.64
C VAL A 60 1.42 5.72 3.02
N SER A 61 0.80 6.50 3.90
CA SER A 61 0.47 6.08 5.26
C SER A 61 -0.99 6.41 5.54
N ALA A 62 -1.62 5.59 6.38
CA ALA A 62 -2.88 5.96 7.02
C ALA A 62 -2.59 7.07 8.04
N ALA A 63 -2.50 8.30 7.56
CA ALA A 63 -2.57 9.45 8.43
C ALA A 63 -4.04 9.60 8.79
N LEU A 64 -4.36 9.57 10.08
CA LEU A 64 -5.65 10.07 10.53
C LEU A 64 -5.76 11.49 9.97
N TYR A 65 -6.78 11.75 9.15
CA TYR A 65 -7.33 13.10 9.13
C TYR A 65 -7.59 13.42 10.59
N ASP A 66 -7.00 14.50 11.08
CA ASP A 66 -7.15 15.00 12.43
C ASP A 66 -8.65 14.97 12.78
N CYS A 67 -9.09 13.88 13.41
CA CYS A 67 -10.41 13.79 13.99
C CYS A 67 -10.24 14.64 15.24
N PRO A 68 -10.88 15.82 15.35
CA PRO A 68 -10.80 16.58 16.58
C PRO A 68 -11.24 15.62 17.67
N THR A 69 -10.34 15.38 18.62
CA THR A 69 -10.63 14.56 19.80
C THR A 69 -11.93 15.07 20.43
N PRO A 70 -12.84 14.18 20.88
CA PRO A 70 -14.08 14.59 21.53
C PRO A 70 -13.83 15.45 22.77
#